data_AF-A0AAV2R0S7-F1
#
_entry.id   AF-A0AAV2R0S7-F1
#
_cell.length_a   1.000
_cell.length_b   1.000
_cell.length_c   1.000
_cell.angle_alpha   90.00
_cell.angle_beta   90.00
_cell.angle_gamma   90.00
#
_symmetry.space_group_name_H-M   'P 1'
#
loop_
_entity.id
_entity.type
_entity.pdbx_description
1 polymer ?
#
loop_
_entity_poly.entity_id
_entity_poly.type
_entity_poly.pdbx_seq_one_letter_code
_entity_poly.pdbx_strand_id
1 'polypeptide(L)'
;MEQHIPGPYLTQELRFTITQALHFTGVLSLLWKCCRTSANCLAEQVLPRGMQSIEKFNPSDKGNTVVVLDQDTYNSEEQANYNRVLLGELSTLQYEVSGTLYAIDEETLFIKDFNYNGKGPDAFFYIGTEDEEPSEHGQIIRYPQDGSTGEPKILGAFNKQDITLHLTKGFKISSDLKWFSVWCRQYSADFGNVIVPKGLQIPEKVTPEPEPESSSEMVSHSSNLLYFTLTLALSTVLYFFS
;
A
#
# COMPACT_ATOMS: atom_id res chain seq x y z
N MET A 1 -3.39 -28.38 63.51
CA MET A 1 -2.64 -29.65 63.38
C MET A 1 -1.41 -29.34 62.58
N GLU A 2 -0.25 -29.66 63.12
CA GLU A 2 1.08 -29.44 62.50
C GLU A 2 1.50 -30.68 61.70
N GLN A 3 2.79 -30.83 61.37
CA GLN A 3 3.41 -31.90 60.54
C GLN A 3 3.30 -31.66 59.02
N HIS A 4 4.34 -31.87 58.19
CA HIS A 4 5.79 -31.93 58.43
C HIS A 4 6.56 -31.72 57.11
N ILE A 5 7.67 -30.97 57.12
CA ILE A 5 8.64 -30.78 56.02
C ILE A 5 10.02 -30.83 56.69
N PRO A 6 10.95 -31.74 56.32
CA PRO A 6 11.88 -31.45 55.20
C PRO A 6 12.45 -32.68 54.43
N GLY A 7 13.20 -32.42 53.36
CA GLY A 7 14.06 -33.43 52.70
C GLY A 7 14.63 -33.00 51.33
N PRO A 8 15.85 -32.44 51.26
CA PRO A 8 16.52 -32.09 49.99
C PRO A 8 17.45 -33.20 49.47
N TYR A 9 17.75 -33.19 48.17
CA TYR A 9 18.85 -33.95 47.56
C TYR A 9 19.69 -33.06 46.63
N LEU A 10 21.01 -33.26 46.62
CA LEU A 10 22.03 -32.34 46.06
C LEU A 10 23.33 -33.14 45.77
N THR A 11 24.19 -32.70 44.82
CA THR A 11 25.55 -33.26 44.44
C THR A 11 25.55 -34.62 43.70
N GLN A 12 26.58 -35.14 42.97
CA GLN A 12 27.81 -34.70 42.21
C GLN A 12 28.34 -35.95 41.42
N GLU A 13 29.34 -35.98 40.52
CA GLU A 13 30.12 -35.00 39.71
C GLU A 13 29.39 -34.76 38.34
N LEU A 14 29.84 -34.09 37.25
CA LEU A 14 31.14 -33.57 36.74
C LEU A 14 32.04 -34.57 35.94
N ARG A 15 32.85 -34.02 35.02
CA ARG A 15 33.99 -34.59 34.22
C ARG A 15 33.74 -35.69 33.18
N PHE A 16 33.98 -35.33 31.90
CA PHE A 16 34.75 -36.19 30.99
C PHE A 16 35.83 -35.40 30.23
N THR A 17 36.95 -36.07 30.04
CA THR A 17 38.34 -35.64 29.79
C THR A 17 38.64 -34.78 28.55
N ILE A 18 39.69 -33.95 28.65
CA ILE A 18 40.32 -33.15 27.58
C ILE A 18 41.25 -34.02 26.70
N THR A 19 41.30 -33.76 25.39
CA THR A 19 42.46 -34.12 24.53
C THR A 19 42.94 -32.89 23.77
N GLN A 20 44.26 -32.64 23.77
CA GLN A 20 44.90 -31.51 23.08
C GLN A 20 45.59 -31.94 21.77
N ALA A 21 45.53 -31.08 20.76
CA ALA A 21 46.53 -30.91 19.69
C ALA A 21 46.20 -29.58 18.96
N LEU A 22 46.60 -28.39 19.44
CA LEU A 22 47.95 -27.82 19.32
C LEU A 22 48.59 -27.98 17.95
N HIS A 23 48.50 -26.96 17.09
CA HIS A 23 49.60 -26.55 16.21
C HIS A 23 49.62 -25.02 16.01
N PHE A 24 50.72 -24.38 16.43
CA PHE A 24 51.42 -23.23 15.82
C PHE A 24 50.58 -22.04 15.27
N THR A 25 50.40 -20.94 16.01
CA THR A 25 51.32 -19.77 16.21
C THR A 25 51.36 -18.74 15.06
N GLY A 26 51.27 -17.44 15.39
CA GLY A 26 51.46 -16.31 14.46
C GLY A 26 50.26 -15.34 14.44
N VAL A 27 49.99 -14.60 15.53
CA VAL A 27 50.56 -13.26 15.81
C VAL A 27 50.15 -12.19 14.78
N LEU A 28 49.21 -11.36 15.22
CA LEU A 28 48.74 -10.10 14.65
C LEU A 28 49.88 -9.20 14.12
N SER A 29 49.82 -8.76 12.85
CA SER A 29 50.69 -7.70 12.34
C SER A 29 50.15 -6.99 11.09
N LEU A 30 50.15 -5.65 11.17
CA LEU A 30 50.14 -4.65 10.08
C LEU A 30 48.97 -4.60 9.06
N LEU A 31 48.25 -3.48 9.13
CA LEU A 31 47.58 -2.83 8.00
C LEU A 31 48.58 -2.41 6.90
N TRP A 32 48.05 -2.03 5.73
CA TRP A 32 48.76 -1.42 4.58
C TRP A 32 49.76 -2.32 3.83
N LYS A 33 49.25 -2.99 2.78
CA LYS A 33 49.65 -2.67 1.39
C LYS A 33 48.66 -3.23 0.37
N CYS A 34 48.04 -2.34 -0.42
CA CYS A 34 47.32 -2.73 -1.63
C CYS A 34 48.31 -2.99 -2.77
N CYS A 35 48.41 -4.23 -3.24
CA CYS A 35 48.62 -4.47 -4.67
C CYS A 35 48.17 -5.86 -5.13
N ARG A 36 47.88 -5.89 -6.44
CA ARG A 36 47.63 -6.99 -7.38
C ARG A 36 48.36 -8.32 -7.02
N THR A 37 47.84 -9.51 -7.34
CA THR A 37 46.95 -9.86 -8.48
C THR A 37 46.17 -11.16 -8.23
N SER A 38 45.13 -11.42 -9.05
CA SER A 38 44.64 -12.75 -9.44
C SER A 38 43.77 -13.57 -8.47
N ALA A 39 42.45 -13.36 -8.64
CA ALA A 39 41.39 -14.38 -8.70
C ALA A 39 40.90 -15.11 -7.43
N ASN A 40 39.58 -15.30 -7.42
CA ASN A 40 38.80 -16.32 -6.71
C ASN A 40 38.78 -16.28 -5.17
N CYS A 41 37.94 -15.40 -4.63
CA CYS A 41 37.16 -15.69 -3.42
C CYS A 41 35.69 -15.36 -3.71
N LEU A 42 34.80 -16.37 -3.62
CA LEU A 42 33.36 -16.18 -3.76
C LEU A 42 32.77 -15.78 -2.41
N ALA A 43 32.08 -14.63 -2.37
CA ALA A 43 31.23 -14.23 -1.26
C ALA A 43 29.78 -14.24 -1.78
N GLU A 44 29.03 -15.29 -1.45
CA GLU A 44 27.69 -15.50 -1.96
C GLU A 44 26.66 -14.69 -1.15
N GLN A 45 26.32 -13.49 -1.64
CA GLN A 45 25.20 -12.71 -1.13
C GLN A 45 23.96 -12.96 -1.99
N VAL A 46 22.90 -13.49 -1.37
CA VAL A 46 21.63 -13.75 -2.03
C VAL A 46 20.85 -12.45 -2.16
N LEU A 47 20.82 -11.89 -3.38
CA LEU A 47 19.95 -10.79 -3.77
C LEU A 47 18.75 -11.32 -4.59
N PRO A 48 17.58 -10.63 -4.56
CA PRO A 48 16.40 -11.05 -5.30
C PRO A 48 16.59 -10.99 -6.82
N ARG A 49 15.82 -11.80 -7.55
CA ARG A 49 15.95 -11.98 -9.01
C ARG A 49 15.36 -10.80 -9.77
N GLY A 50 16.14 -10.15 -10.64
CA GLY A 50 15.64 -9.01 -11.43
C GLY A 50 16.63 -8.40 -12.44
N MET A 51 17.54 -9.19 -13.03
CA MET A 51 18.47 -8.69 -14.06
C MET A 51 18.81 -9.78 -15.08
N GLN A 52 18.82 -9.43 -16.36
CA GLN A 52 19.42 -10.23 -17.44
C GLN A 52 20.28 -9.34 -18.35
N SER A 53 21.35 -9.92 -18.88
CA SER A 53 22.16 -9.41 -20.00
C SER A 53 22.76 -8.01 -19.87
N ILE A 54 23.94 -7.92 -19.25
CA ILE A 54 24.92 -6.87 -19.56
C ILE A 54 25.72 -7.33 -20.79
N GLU A 55 25.46 -6.75 -21.97
CA GLU A 55 26.39 -6.88 -23.10
C GLU A 55 27.68 -6.08 -22.87
N LYS A 56 28.75 -6.48 -23.55
CA LYS A 56 30.13 -6.12 -23.19
C LYS A 56 30.45 -4.66 -23.52
N PHE A 57 30.59 -3.81 -22.50
CA PHE A 57 31.06 -2.45 -22.70
C PHE A 57 32.54 -2.42 -23.12
N ASN A 58 32.85 -1.76 -24.24
CA ASN A 58 34.20 -1.58 -24.76
C ASN A 58 34.75 -0.21 -24.33
N PRO A 59 35.78 -0.12 -23.47
CA PRO A 59 36.15 1.11 -22.79
C PRO A 59 37.04 2.04 -23.66
N SER A 60 36.51 2.54 -24.78
CA SER A 60 37.24 3.47 -25.67
C SER A 60 36.51 4.77 -26.01
N ASP A 61 35.20 4.89 -25.76
CA ASP A 61 34.45 6.12 -26.04
C ASP A 61 34.50 7.12 -24.88
N LYS A 62 35.05 8.30 -25.14
CA LYS A 62 35.04 9.44 -24.23
C LYS A 62 33.77 10.27 -24.47
N GLY A 63 32.64 9.80 -23.97
CA GLY A 63 31.35 10.48 -24.07
C GLY A 63 30.42 10.12 -22.90
N ASN A 64 29.64 11.10 -22.46
CA ASN A 64 28.74 11.06 -21.31
C ASN A 64 28.03 9.72 -21.08
N THR A 65 28.20 9.13 -19.91
CA THR A 65 27.33 8.05 -19.43
C THR A 65 25.93 8.60 -19.16
N VAL A 66 25.01 8.42 -20.11
CA VAL A 66 23.58 8.60 -19.87
C VAL A 66 23.11 7.40 -19.06
N VAL A 67 22.97 7.58 -17.74
CA VAL A 67 22.31 6.58 -16.90
C VAL A 67 20.81 6.69 -17.14
N VAL A 68 20.29 5.87 -18.05
CA VAL A 68 18.85 5.66 -18.16
C VAL A 68 18.42 4.89 -16.91
N LEU A 69 17.79 5.60 -15.98
CA LEU A 69 17.08 5.00 -14.86
C LEU A 69 15.65 4.76 -15.30
N ASP A 70 15.22 3.50 -15.36
CA ASP A 70 13.84 3.15 -15.69
C ASP A 70 12.91 3.66 -14.58
N GLN A 71 12.22 4.78 -14.85
CA GLN A 71 11.49 5.55 -13.82
C GLN A 71 10.21 4.86 -13.32
N ASP A 72 9.81 3.78 -13.98
CA ASP A 72 8.45 3.21 -13.90
C ASP A 72 8.23 2.32 -12.67
N THR A 73 9.31 1.82 -12.04
CA THR A 73 9.21 0.95 -10.83
C THR A 73 9.51 1.69 -9.53
N TYR A 74 10.28 2.78 -9.56
CA TYR A 74 10.60 3.56 -8.36
C TYR A 74 9.44 4.47 -7.90
N ASN A 75 8.57 4.90 -8.83
CA ASN A 75 7.56 5.93 -8.57
C ASN A 75 6.31 5.48 -7.81
N SER A 76 5.91 4.20 -7.85
CA SER A 76 4.54 3.79 -7.49
C SER A 76 4.18 4.03 -6.02
N GLU A 77 5.02 3.55 -5.08
CA GLU A 77 4.77 3.70 -3.64
C GLU A 77 5.07 5.12 -3.14
N GLU A 78 6.06 5.81 -3.71
CA GLU A 78 6.44 7.16 -3.30
C GLU A 78 5.46 8.24 -3.82
N GLN A 79 4.94 8.11 -5.05
CA GLN A 79 3.86 8.98 -5.54
C GLN A 79 2.53 8.74 -4.80
N ALA A 80 2.21 7.48 -4.48
CA ALA A 80 1.07 7.16 -3.62
C ALA A 80 1.22 7.77 -2.21
N ASN A 81 2.45 8.07 -1.77
CA ASN A 81 2.70 8.77 -0.52
C ASN A 81 2.61 10.31 -0.66
N TYR A 82 3.07 10.87 -1.79
CA TYR A 82 3.01 12.31 -2.07
C TYR A 82 1.56 12.86 -2.12
N ASN A 83 0.61 12.03 -2.58
CA ASN A 83 -0.81 12.41 -2.71
C ASN A 83 -1.66 12.14 -1.45
N ARG A 84 -1.07 11.90 -0.27
CA ARG A 84 -1.80 11.63 0.98
C ARG A 84 -1.59 12.71 2.03
N VAL A 85 -2.68 13.22 2.60
CA VAL A 85 -2.66 14.19 3.70
C VAL A 85 -2.77 13.45 5.03
N LEU A 86 -1.78 13.62 5.90
CA LEU A 86 -1.79 13.04 7.25
C LEU A 86 -2.91 13.67 8.11
N LEU A 87 -3.79 12.83 8.67
CA LEU A 87 -4.81 13.26 9.63
C LEU A 87 -4.34 13.03 11.07
N GLY A 88 -3.61 11.94 11.33
CA GLY A 88 -2.99 11.66 12.63
C GLY A 88 -2.67 10.17 12.84
N GLU A 89 -2.17 9.83 14.01
CA GLU A 89 -1.91 8.44 14.43
C GLU A 89 -3.01 7.96 15.38
N LEU A 90 -3.47 6.72 15.20
CA LEU A 90 -4.48 6.10 16.06
C LEU A 90 -3.95 5.92 17.48
N SER A 91 -4.68 6.44 18.46
CA SER A 91 -4.42 6.16 19.87
C SER A 91 -4.59 4.67 20.18
N THR A 92 -3.73 4.12 21.04
CA THR A 92 -3.82 2.71 21.46
C THR A 92 -4.48 2.64 22.84
N LEU A 93 -5.80 2.73 22.89
CA LEU A 93 -6.57 2.69 24.15
C LEU A 93 -6.82 1.24 24.59
N GLN A 94 -7.32 0.41 23.67
CA GLN A 94 -7.64 -1.00 23.92
C GLN A 94 -7.30 -1.88 22.71
N TYR A 95 -7.32 -3.20 22.92
CA TYR A 95 -7.25 -4.23 21.87
C TYR A 95 -6.13 -4.10 20.82
N GLU A 96 -5.02 -3.46 21.20
CA GLU A 96 -3.84 -3.23 20.35
C GLU A 96 -4.17 -2.43 19.06
N VAL A 97 -5.16 -1.52 19.13
CA VAL A 97 -5.47 -0.60 18.03
C VAL A 97 -4.29 0.34 17.76
N SER A 98 -3.77 0.32 16.54
CA SER A 98 -2.74 1.26 16.08
C SER A 98 -2.72 1.36 14.55
N GLY A 99 -2.16 2.45 14.02
CA GLY A 99 -2.01 2.71 12.60
C GLY A 99 -1.98 4.22 12.33
N THR A 100 -1.64 4.63 11.12
CA THR A 100 -1.58 6.05 10.75
C THR A 100 -2.69 6.38 9.75
N LEU A 101 -3.52 7.38 10.06
CA LEU A 101 -4.67 7.78 9.26
C LEU A 101 -4.32 8.94 8.32
N TYR A 102 -4.70 8.78 7.06
CA TYR A 102 -4.52 9.75 5.99
C TYR A 102 -5.84 9.96 5.22
N ALA A 103 -5.97 11.11 4.56
CA ALA A 103 -6.90 11.29 3.45
C ALA A 103 -6.16 11.12 2.11
N ILE A 104 -6.80 10.43 1.15
CA ILE A 104 -6.37 10.37 -0.26
C ILE A 104 -7.08 11.47 -1.07
N ASP A 105 -8.40 11.58 -0.85
CA ASP A 105 -9.26 12.65 -1.37
C ASP A 105 -10.36 12.94 -0.34
N GLU A 106 -11.22 13.93 -0.60
CA GLU A 106 -12.28 14.38 0.32
C GLU A 106 -13.32 13.29 0.71
N GLU A 107 -13.40 12.18 -0.04
CA GLU A 107 -14.32 11.07 0.21
C GLU A 107 -13.58 9.76 0.57
N THR A 108 -12.24 9.76 0.71
CA THR A 108 -11.44 8.53 0.87
C THR A 108 -10.39 8.62 1.97
N LEU A 109 -10.60 7.85 3.04
CA LEU A 109 -9.63 7.62 4.10
C LEU A 109 -8.71 6.44 3.77
N PHE A 110 -7.47 6.52 4.25
CA PHE A 110 -6.47 5.45 4.17
C PHE A 110 -5.79 5.27 5.53
N ILE A 111 -5.82 4.05 6.05
CA ILE A 111 -5.16 3.66 7.30
C ILE A 111 -3.94 2.81 6.93
N LYS A 112 -2.75 3.28 7.29
CA LYS A 112 -1.50 2.55 7.08
C LYS A 112 -1.15 1.70 8.31
N ASP A 113 -0.57 0.52 8.08
CA ASP A 113 -0.05 -0.40 9.10
C ASP A 113 -1.10 -0.76 10.17
N PHE A 114 -2.40 -0.82 9.82
CA PHE A 114 -3.48 -0.99 10.80
C PHE A 114 -3.39 -2.34 11.53
N ASN A 115 -3.46 -2.26 12.85
CA ASN A 115 -3.43 -3.40 13.76
C ASN A 115 -4.61 -3.31 14.73
N TYR A 116 -5.26 -4.45 14.99
CA TYR A 116 -6.33 -4.61 15.98
C TYR A 116 -6.49 -6.10 16.28
N ASN A 117 -6.49 -6.51 17.55
CA ASN A 117 -6.40 -7.93 17.90
C ASN A 117 -7.72 -8.74 17.75
N GLY A 118 -8.81 -8.10 17.32
CA GLY A 118 -10.08 -8.77 16.98
C GLY A 118 -10.90 -9.30 18.17
N LYS A 119 -10.58 -8.94 19.41
CA LYS A 119 -11.27 -9.47 20.62
C LYS A 119 -12.45 -8.63 21.12
N GLY A 120 -12.71 -7.46 20.53
CA GLY A 120 -13.90 -6.66 20.83
C GLY A 120 -15.15 -7.28 20.17
N PRO A 121 -16.29 -7.40 20.88
CA PRO A 121 -17.39 -8.25 20.44
C PRO A 121 -18.30 -7.66 19.35
N ASP A 122 -18.35 -6.32 19.22
CA ASP A 122 -19.24 -5.60 18.28
C ASP A 122 -18.55 -4.31 17.81
N ALA A 123 -17.35 -4.48 17.24
CA ALA A 123 -16.42 -3.42 16.85
C ALA A 123 -16.53 -3.03 15.36
N PHE A 124 -16.45 -1.73 15.07
CA PHE A 124 -16.58 -1.14 13.74
C PHE A 124 -15.62 0.04 13.50
N PHE A 125 -15.41 0.40 12.24
CA PHE A 125 -14.85 1.71 11.90
C PHE A 125 -15.96 2.77 12.02
N TYR A 126 -15.64 3.87 12.69
CA TYR A 126 -16.63 4.82 13.19
C TYR A 126 -16.13 6.26 13.03
N ILE A 127 -17.02 7.18 12.69
CA ILE A 127 -16.69 8.59 12.45
C ILE A 127 -17.70 9.53 13.11
N GLY A 128 -17.22 10.65 13.63
CA GLY A 128 -18.06 11.72 14.17
C GLY A 128 -18.00 12.98 13.31
N THR A 129 -19.15 13.65 13.20
CA THR A 129 -19.32 14.91 12.46
C THR A 129 -19.71 16.10 13.33
N GLU A 130 -20.33 15.84 14.48
CA GLU A 130 -20.91 16.86 15.37
C GLU A 130 -20.08 17.05 16.64
N ASP A 131 -19.83 15.97 17.40
CA ASP A 131 -19.00 15.98 18.61
C ASP A 131 -17.50 16.12 18.30
N GLU A 132 -16.77 16.85 19.14
CA GLU A 132 -15.31 17.06 19.02
C GLU A 132 -14.48 15.85 19.49
N GLU A 133 -15.07 14.93 20.26
CA GLU A 133 -14.44 13.70 20.80
C GLU A 133 -15.32 12.46 20.53
N PRO A 134 -14.75 11.23 20.47
CA PRO A 134 -15.49 9.99 20.24
C PRO A 134 -16.71 9.78 21.14
N SER A 135 -17.87 9.60 20.52
CA SER A 135 -19.18 9.48 21.17
C SER A 135 -20.07 8.47 20.48
N GLU A 136 -21.18 8.09 21.13
CA GLU A 136 -22.20 7.19 20.55
C GLU A 136 -23.07 7.85 19.44
N HIS A 137 -22.83 9.12 19.10
CA HIS A 137 -23.50 9.83 18.00
C HIS A 137 -22.80 9.65 16.64
N GLY A 138 -21.75 8.84 16.54
CA GLY A 138 -21.03 8.58 15.30
C GLY A 138 -21.76 7.72 14.28
N GLN A 139 -21.21 7.64 13.07
CA GLN A 139 -21.69 6.81 11.95
C GLN A 139 -20.75 5.63 11.67
N ILE A 140 -21.31 4.44 11.47
CA ILE A 140 -20.55 3.23 11.07
C ILE A 140 -20.16 3.30 9.60
N ILE A 141 -18.85 3.27 9.34
CA ILE A 141 -18.30 2.94 8.02
C ILE A 141 -18.37 1.41 7.87
N ARG A 142 -19.11 0.94 6.85
CA ARG A 142 -19.18 -0.50 6.52
C ARG A 142 -17.81 -0.99 6.07
N TYR A 143 -17.40 -2.15 6.58
CA TYR A 143 -16.20 -2.85 6.12
C TYR A 143 -16.40 -4.39 6.17
N PRO A 144 -16.01 -5.15 5.12
CA PRO A 144 -15.52 -4.68 3.83
C PRO A 144 -16.59 -3.88 3.06
N GLN A 145 -16.17 -3.10 2.07
CA GLN A 145 -17.06 -2.30 1.22
C GLN A 145 -17.49 -3.09 -0.01
N ASP A 146 -18.05 -4.28 0.22
CA ASP A 146 -18.44 -5.27 -0.79
C ASP A 146 -19.84 -5.04 -1.41
N GLY A 147 -20.51 -3.97 -1.03
CA GLY A 147 -21.88 -3.65 -1.47
C GLY A 147 -22.98 -4.40 -0.72
N SER A 148 -22.65 -5.15 0.34
CA SER A 148 -23.65 -5.87 1.14
C SER A 148 -24.66 -4.95 1.83
N THR A 149 -25.94 -5.37 1.80
CA THR A 149 -27.07 -4.70 2.44
C THR A 149 -27.52 -5.48 3.68
N GLY A 150 -28.02 -4.78 4.72
CA GLY A 150 -28.36 -5.36 6.02
C GLY A 150 -27.49 -4.81 7.15
N GLU A 151 -27.28 -5.57 8.23
CA GLU A 151 -26.36 -5.18 9.32
C GLU A 151 -24.91 -5.02 8.82
N PRO A 152 -24.11 -4.12 9.43
CA PRO A 152 -22.67 -4.05 9.18
C PRO A 152 -21.96 -5.29 9.75
N LYS A 153 -20.89 -5.73 9.08
CA LYS A 153 -20.05 -6.82 9.57
C LYS A 153 -19.10 -6.34 10.67
N ILE A 154 -19.04 -7.08 11.77
CA ILE A 154 -18.13 -6.84 12.90
C ILE A 154 -16.67 -7.03 12.44
N LEU A 155 -15.77 -6.14 12.88
CA LEU A 155 -14.35 -6.19 12.56
C LEU A 155 -13.66 -7.42 13.18
N GLY A 156 -12.95 -8.18 12.34
CA GLY A 156 -12.04 -9.24 12.77
C GLY A 156 -10.69 -8.70 13.25
N ALA A 157 -9.71 -9.59 13.41
CA ALA A 157 -8.34 -9.19 13.71
C ALA A 157 -7.60 -8.70 12.46
N PHE A 158 -6.76 -7.67 12.62
CA PHE A 158 -5.87 -7.10 11.61
C PHE A 158 -4.45 -7.04 12.17
N ASN A 159 -3.46 -7.35 11.34
CA ASN A 159 -2.04 -7.38 11.71
C ASN A 159 -1.23 -6.63 10.67
N LYS A 160 -1.00 -5.33 10.90
CA LYS A 160 -0.31 -4.39 10.02
C LYS A 160 -0.79 -4.46 8.56
N GLN A 161 -2.08 -4.22 8.38
CA GLN A 161 -2.72 -4.23 7.07
C GLN A 161 -3.10 -2.82 6.66
N ASP A 162 -2.81 -2.44 5.41
CA ASP A 162 -3.26 -1.17 4.87
C ASP A 162 -4.74 -1.26 4.46
N ILE A 163 -5.53 -0.25 4.81
CA ILE A 163 -6.98 -0.23 4.65
C ILE A 163 -7.43 1.08 3.99
N THR A 164 -8.10 0.97 2.84
CA THR A 164 -8.83 2.09 2.23
C THR A 164 -10.30 2.03 2.64
N LEU A 165 -10.86 3.18 3.03
CA LEU A 165 -12.27 3.35 3.38
C LEU A 165 -12.86 4.51 2.56
N HIS A 166 -13.80 4.22 1.67
CA HIS A 166 -14.58 5.25 0.98
C HIS A 166 -15.79 5.66 1.83
N LEU A 167 -16.04 6.96 1.88
CA LEU A 167 -17.15 7.56 2.62
C LEU A 167 -18.39 7.68 1.71
N THR A 168 -19.51 8.09 2.29
CA THR A 168 -20.76 8.28 1.54
C THR A 168 -20.70 9.56 0.69
N LYS A 169 -21.26 9.51 -0.53
CA LYS A 169 -21.19 10.62 -1.48
C LYS A 169 -21.70 11.94 -0.87
N GLY A 170 -20.89 12.99 -0.99
CA GLY A 170 -21.22 14.32 -0.47
C GLY A 170 -20.84 14.55 0.99
N PHE A 171 -20.27 13.57 1.68
CA PHE A 171 -19.48 13.78 2.89
C PHE A 171 -18.13 14.40 2.51
N LYS A 172 -17.62 15.38 3.27
CA LYS A 172 -16.29 15.96 3.07
C LYS A 172 -15.41 15.84 4.31
N ILE A 173 -14.24 15.24 4.17
CA ILE A 173 -13.28 15.06 5.27
C ILE A 173 -12.78 16.41 5.81
N SER A 174 -12.60 17.45 4.97
CA SER A 174 -12.07 18.74 5.43
C SER A 174 -13.05 19.60 6.25
N SER A 175 -14.36 19.43 6.08
CA SER A 175 -15.40 20.17 6.82
C SER A 175 -16.14 19.33 7.86
N ASP A 176 -16.48 18.09 7.50
CA ASP A 176 -17.50 17.33 8.22
C ASP A 176 -16.85 16.42 9.27
N LEU A 177 -15.75 15.75 8.94
CA LEU A 177 -15.07 14.83 9.85
C LEU A 177 -14.44 15.56 11.05
N LYS A 178 -14.79 15.15 12.27
CA LYS A 178 -14.19 15.64 13.53
C LYS A 178 -13.23 14.61 14.12
N TRP A 179 -13.60 13.34 14.06
CA TRP A 179 -12.78 12.23 14.54
C TRP A 179 -13.10 10.93 13.81
N PHE A 180 -12.13 10.02 13.82
CA PHE A 180 -12.22 8.64 13.38
C PHE A 180 -11.87 7.72 14.56
N SER A 181 -12.58 6.60 14.73
CA SER A 181 -12.40 5.67 15.86
C SER A 181 -12.63 4.21 15.44
N VAL A 182 -11.95 3.29 16.12
CA VAL A 182 -12.36 1.89 16.22
C VAL A 182 -13.30 1.76 17.42
N TRP A 183 -14.61 1.76 17.16
CA TRP A 183 -15.64 1.86 18.20
C TRP A 183 -16.39 0.54 18.42
N CYS A 184 -16.73 0.23 19.67
CA CYS A 184 -17.57 -0.90 20.02
C CYS A 184 -18.99 -0.46 20.40
N ARG A 185 -19.93 -0.69 19.48
CA ARG A 185 -21.35 -0.33 19.62
C ARG A 185 -22.00 -0.99 20.85
N GLN A 186 -21.67 -2.25 21.15
CA GLN A 186 -22.24 -2.97 22.31
C GLN A 186 -21.92 -2.34 23.69
N TYR A 187 -20.84 -1.56 23.80
CA TYR A 187 -20.38 -1.00 25.08
C TYR A 187 -20.22 0.53 25.07
N SER A 188 -20.65 1.22 24.00
CA SER A 188 -20.38 2.64 23.74
C SER A 188 -18.93 3.05 24.09
N ALA A 189 -17.96 2.31 23.55
CA ALA A 189 -16.56 2.39 23.95
C ALA A 189 -15.59 2.55 22.76
N ASP A 190 -14.68 3.51 22.87
CA ASP A 190 -13.57 3.73 21.95
C ASP A 190 -12.39 2.80 22.26
N PHE A 191 -11.84 2.14 21.25
CA PHE A 191 -10.63 1.32 21.36
C PHE A 191 -9.38 2.04 20.85
N GLY A 192 -9.54 3.11 20.07
CA GLY A 192 -8.46 3.88 19.50
C GLY A 192 -8.94 4.83 18.40
N ASN A 193 -8.51 6.08 18.49
CA ASN A 193 -9.06 7.19 17.71
C ASN A 193 -7.99 8.14 17.14
N VAL A 194 -8.43 8.96 16.18
CA VAL A 194 -7.74 10.14 15.66
C VAL A 194 -8.71 11.31 15.73
N ILE A 195 -8.32 12.41 16.40
CA ILE A 195 -9.01 13.69 16.27
C ILE A 195 -8.47 14.39 15.02
N VAL A 196 -9.35 14.78 14.10
CA VAL A 196 -8.98 15.31 12.79
C VAL A 196 -8.73 16.83 12.90
N PRO A 197 -7.56 17.34 12.48
CA PRO A 197 -7.25 18.75 12.59
C PRO A 197 -8.11 19.60 11.64
N LYS A 198 -8.54 20.77 12.11
CA LYS A 198 -9.39 21.70 11.34
C LYS A 198 -8.55 22.53 10.37
N GLY A 199 -9.12 22.83 9.20
CA GLY A 199 -8.46 23.64 8.17
C GLY A 199 -7.47 22.87 7.29
N LEU A 200 -7.65 21.54 7.17
CA LEU A 200 -6.92 20.69 6.23
C LEU A 200 -7.15 21.16 4.79
N GLN A 201 -6.08 21.09 3.98
CA GLN A 201 -6.14 21.24 2.54
C GLN A 201 -5.96 19.86 1.91
N ILE A 202 -7.07 19.22 1.56
CA ILE A 202 -7.12 17.91 0.90
C ILE A 202 -7.25 18.16 -0.61
N PRO A 203 -6.51 17.45 -1.47
CA PRO A 203 -6.72 17.58 -2.91
C PRO A 203 -8.12 17.10 -3.28
N GLU A 204 -8.88 17.94 -3.99
CA GLU A 204 -10.14 17.50 -4.57
C GLU A 204 -9.87 16.39 -5.60
N LYS A 205 -10.71 15.36 -5.60
CA LYS A 205 -10.55 14.19 -6.47
C LYS A 205 -10.62 14.63 -7.93
N VAL A 206 -9.47 14.74 -8.60
CA VAL A 206 -9.38 14.98 -10.05
C VAL A 206 -9.91 13.76 -10.77
N THR A 207 -11.24 13.71 -10.88
CA THR A 207 -11.94 12.83 -11.80
C THR A 207 -11.51 13.27 -13.20
N PRO A 208 -10.92 12.39 -14.03
CA PRO A 208 -10.68 12.75 -15.41
C PRO A 208 -12.03 13.10 -16.03
N GLU A 209 -12.19 14.37 -16.41
CA GLU A 209 -13.38 14.85 -17.10
C GLU A 209 -13.59 13.95 -18.33
N PRO A 210 -14.79 13.38 -18.54
CA PRO A 210 -15.01 12.49 -19.67
C PRO A 210 -14.67 13.27 -20.95
N GLU A 211 -13.67 12.80 -21.70
CA GLU A 211 -13.17 13.52 -22.88
C GLU A 211 -14.37 13.94 -23.73
N PRO A 212 -14.52 15.24 -24.05
CA PRO A 212 -15.76 15.79 -24.59
C PRO A 212 -16.12 15.01 -25.84
N GLU A 213 -17.23 14.26 -25.78
CA GLU A 213 -17.55 13.23 -26.78
C GLU A 213 -17.38 13.82 -28.18
N SER A 214 -16.33 13.36 -28.88
CA SER A 214 -15.99 13.85 -30.21
C SER A 214 -17.12 13.47 -31.14
N SER A 215 -18.07 14.40 -31.32
CA SER A 215 -19.26 14.26 -32.14
C SER A 215 -18.85 14.17 -33.62
N SER A 216 -18.38 12.98 -34.02
CA SER A 216 -17.95 12.68 -35.37
C SER A 216 -19.11 12.96 -36.30
N GLU A 217 -18.96 13.99 -37.14
CA GLU A 217 -20.03 14.50 -37.98
C GLU A 217 -20.65 13.36 -38.80
N MET A 218 -21.96 13.14 -38.67
CA MET A 218 -22.67 12.17 -39.52
C MET A 218 -22.84 12.73 -40.94
N VAL A 219 -21.73 12.78 -41.69
CA VAL A 219 -21.70 13.20 -43.08
C VAL A 219 -22.48 12.19 -43.93
N SER A 220 -23.66 12.62 -44.36
CA SER A 220 -24.50 12.12 -45.45
C SER A 220 -24.00 10.84 -46.16
N HIS A 221 -24.45 9.68 -45.70
CA HIS A 221 -24.29 8.41 -46.43
C HIS A 221 -25.10 8.36 -47.75
N SER A 222 -25.93 9.37 -48.05
CA SER A 222 -26.74 9.44 -49.28
C SER A 222 -25.90 9.67 -50.53
N SER A 223 -24.80 10.42 -50.44
CA SER A 223 -24.05 10.90 -51.61
C SER A 223 -23.30 9.80 -52.37
N ASN A 224 -22.80 8.78 -51.65
CA ASN A 224 -22.02 7.69 -52.26
C ASN A 224 -22.90 6.75 -53.10
N LEU A 225 -24.15 6.49 -52.67
CA LEU A 225 -25.11 5.66 -53.42
C LEU A 225 -25.48 6.29 -54.77
N LEU A 226 -25.57 7.62 -54.83
CA LEU A 226 -25.79 8.34 -56.10
C LEU A 226 -24.58 8.21 -57.03
N TYR A 227 -23.35 8.31 -56.51
CA TYR A 227 -22.13 8.12 -57.32
C TYR A 227 -21.97 6.69 -57.89
N PHE A 228 -22.24 5.66 -57.08
CA PHE A 228 -22.18 4.27 -57.54
C PHE A 228 -23.28 3.92 -58.55
N THR A 229 -24.48 4.47 -58.41
CA THR A 229 -25.57 4.23 -59.40
C THR A 229 -25.34 4.99 -60.70
N LEU A 230 -24.85 6.24 -60.67
CA LEU A 230 -24.57 7.02 -61.87
C LEU A 230 -23.44 6.41 -62.72
N THR A 231 -22.40 5.86 -62.08
CA THR A 231 -21.27 5.22 -62.77
C THR A 231 -21.67 3.90 -63.43
N LEU A 232 -22.50 3.07 -62.78
CA LEU A 232 -23.06 1.85 -63.38
C LEU A 232 -23.99 2.16 -64.56
N ALA A 233 -24.81 3.22 -64.48
CA ALA A 233 -25.67 3.67 -65.57
C ALA A 233 -24.85 4.14 -66.79
N LEU A 234 -23.80 4.94 -66.58
CA LEU A 234 -22.91 5.40 -67.66
C LEU A 234 -22.15 4.23 -68.31
N SER A 235 -21.62 3.30 -67.51
CA SER A 235 -20.90 2.14 -68.04
C SER A 235 -21.79 1.19 -68.84
N THR A 236 -23.06 1.01 -68.45
CA THR A 236 -24.00 0.15 -69.20
C THR A 236 -24.46 0.81 -70.49
N VAL A 237 -24.72 2.13 -70.50
CA VAL A 237 -25.02 2.87 -71.73
C VAL A 237 -23.87 2.78 -72.74
N LEU A 238 -22.63 3.00 -72.31
CA LEU A 238 -21.45 2.89 -73.20
C LEU A 238 -21.28 1.48 -73.80
N TYR A 239 -21.62 0.43 -73.04
CA TYR A 239 -21.55 -0.96 -73.52
C TYR A 239 -22.60 -1.30 -74.59
N PHE A 240 -23.70 -0.54 -74.69
CA PHE A 240 -24.72 -0.70 -75.75
C PHE A 240 -24.44 0.11 -77.03
N PHE A 241 -23.39 0.94 -77.05
CA PHE A 241 -23.01 1.78 -78.19
C PHE A 241 -21.64 1.42 -78.80
N SER A 242 -21.12 0.22 -78.51
CA SER A 242 -19.84 -0.30 -79.01
C SER A 242 -19.96 -1.73 -79.56
#